data_AF-A0A966Q233-F1
#
_entry.id   AF-A0A966Q233-F1
#
_cell.length_a   1.000
_cell.length_b   1.000
_cell.length_c   1.000
_cell.angle_alpha   90.00
_cell.angle_beta   90.00
_cell.angle_gamma   90.00
#
_symmetry.space_group_name_H-M   'P 1'
#
loop_
_entity.id
_entity.type
_entity.pdbx_description
1 polymer ?
#
loop_
_entity_poly.entity_id
_entity_poly.type
_entity_poly.pdbx_seq_one_letter_code
_entity_poly.pdbx_strand_id
1 'polypeptide(L)'
;MSELSKLNGWAGKDNPALVESEFNLIKDGGSFRDFNVYGKSQDTKGKKMMLYEVVRKVLGKDIENYAQETGDCVSWGARNAVEYLMATEKLMKGDHEKWEPIFAPYLYGTGRVLVGRGQLDGQAGSLGSWMADAVIKYGVLRSNFNDVPKYSGKLADKWGNTPGPDKKFIEEGSKHPVKSAAQIKTWDQLVEAIVNGYPCTT
;
A
#
# COMPACT_ATOMS: atom_id res chain seq x y z
N MET A 1 -12.32 2.82 25.23
CA MET A 1 -11.73 1.88 24.26
C MET A 1 -12.62 1.87 23.04
N SER A 2 -12.07 2.16 21.87
CA SER A 2 -12.81 2.11 20.60
C SER A 2 -13.20 0.64 20.30
N GLU A 3 -14.25 0.40 19.52
CA GLU A 3 -14.52 -0.97 19.02
C GLU A 3 -13.36 -1.47 18.14
N LEU A 4 -12.63 -0.56 17.50
CA LEU A 4 -11.42 -0.84 16.74
C LEU A 4 -10.28 -1.41 17.61
N SER A 5 -10.17 -1.04 18.89
CA SER A 5 -9.12 -1.53 19.79
C SER A 5 -9.29 -2.99 20.22
N LYS A 6 -10.43 -3.62 19.90
CA LYS A 6 -10.71 -5.04 20.16
C LYS A 6 -10.41 -5.93 18.95
N LEU A 7 -10.08 -5.34 17.81
CA LEU A 7 -9.80 -6.09 16.59
C LEU A 7 -8.50 -6.88 16.70
N ASN A 8 -8.56 -8.12 16.26
CA ASN A 8 -7.41 -8.97 15.99
C ASN A 8 -7.69 -9.76 14.70
N GLY A 9 -6.66 -10.40 14.15
CA GLY A 9 -6.82 -11.21 12.94
C GLY A 9 -7.20 -10.39 11.70
N TRP A 10 -8.06 -10.95 10.84
CA TRP A 10 -8.41 -10.33 9.56
C TRP A 10 -9.77 -9.65 9.64
N ALA A 11 -9.75 -8.35 9.96
CA ALA A 11 -10.96 -7.56 10.17
C ALA A 11 -11.93 -7.57 8.98
N GLY A 12 -11.44 -7.70 7.74
CA GLY A 12 -12.33 -7.80 6.56
C GLY A 12 -13.22 -9.04 6.56
N LYS A 13 -12.75 -10.14 7.16
CA LYS A 13 -13.52 -11.37 7.34
C LYS A 13 -14.34 -11.32 8.63
N ASP A 14 -13.69 -10.91 9.71
CA ASP A 14 -14.25 -11.07 11.06
C ASP A 14 -15.18 -9.90 11.46
N ASN A 15 -14.99 -8.72 10.85
CA ASN A 15 -15.70 -7.47 11.15
C ASN A 15 -15.97 -6.62 9.87
N PRO A 16 -16.62 -7.17 8.83
CA PRO A 16 -16.75 -6.52 7.52
C PRO A 16 -17.48 -5.17 7.57
N ALA A 17 -18.52 -5.03 8.42
CA ALA A 17 -19.27 -3.78 8.57
C ALA A 17 -18.41 -2.63 9.11
N LEU A 18 -17.46 -2.94 9.99
CA LEU A 18 -16.53 -1.97 10.55
C LEU A 18 -15.50 -1.52 9.51
N VAL A 19 -14.98 -2.46 8.72
CA VAL A 19 -14.08 -2.13 7.60
C VAL A 19 -14.80 -1.25 6.57
N GLU A 20 -16.06 -1.56 6.28
CA GLU A 20 -16.88 -0.76 5.38
C GLU A 20 -17.17 0.64 5.95
N SER A 21 -17.48 0.75 7.25
CA SER A 21 -17.71 2.07 7.88
C SER A 21 -16.45 2.93 7.82
N GLU A 22 -15.28 2.36 8.12
CA GLU A 22 -14.00 3.08 8.05
C GLU A 22 -13.65 3.50 6.62
N PHE A 23 -13.92 2.64 5.63
CA PHE A 23 -13.75 3.03 4.23
C PHE A 23 -14.70 4.18 3.83
N ASN A 24 -15.96 4.14 4.27
CA ASN A 24 -16.93 5.18 3.98
C ASN A 24 -16.54 6.56 4.54
N LEU A 25 -15.73 6.62 5.61
CA LEU A 25 -15.23 7.88 6.16
C LEU A 25 -14.21 8.59 5.25
N ILE A 26 -13.53 7.85 4.37
CA ILE A 26 -12.41 8.38 3.57
C ILE A 26 -12.62 8.28 2.05
N LYS A 27 -13.58 7.47 1.58
CA LYS A 27 -13.80 7.20 0.15
C LYS A 27 -14.02 8.47 -0.69
N ASP A 28 -14.69 9.47 -0.12
CA ASP A 28 -15.03 10.72 -0.81
C ASP A 28 -13.92 11.79 -0.71
N GLY A 29 -12.78 11.47 -0.08
CA GLY A 29 -11.64 12.36 0.10
C GLY A 29 -10.77 12.57 -1.13
N GLY A 30 -11.18 12.08 -2.31
CA GLY A 30 -10.49 12.27 -3.60
C GLY A 30 -9.41 11.24 -3.95
N SER A 31 -9.02 10.39 -3.00
CA SER A 31 -8.00 9.34 -3.19
C SER A 31 -8.50 8.15 -4.00
N PHE A 32 -9.79 7.84 -3.86
CA PHE A 32 -10.39 6.68 -4.50
C PHE A 32 -11.10 7.07 -5.79
N ARG A 33 -10.88 6.26 -6.83
CA ARG A 33 -11.54 6.39 -8.13
C ARG A 33 -12.36 5.14 -8.40
N ASP A 34 -13.39 5.30 -9.20
CA ASP A 34 -14.06 4.16 -9.80
C ASP A 34 -13.05 3.33 -10.60
N PHE A 35 -13.19 2.02 -10.51
CA PHE A 35 -12.31 1.12 -11.25
C PHE A 35 -12.51 1.32 -12.75
N ASN A 36 -11.49 1.89 -13.40
CA ASN A 36 -11.42 2.02 -14.84
C ASN A 36 -9.96 1.94 -15.29
N VAL A 37 -9.66 1.00 -16.18
CA VAL A 37 -8.35 0.90 -16.82
C VAL A 37 -8.37 1.79 -18.06
N TYR A 38 -7.69 2.93 -18.00
CA TYR A 38 -7.54 3.81 -19.16
C TYR A 38 -6.63 3.17 -20.22
N GLY A 39 -7.02 3.29 -21.49
CA GLY A 39 -6.27 2.74 -22.62
C GLY A 39 -6.52 1.25 -22.90
N LYS A 40 -7.70 0.72 -22.54
CA LYS A 40 -8.13 -0.66 -22.89
C LYS A 40 -7.94 -0.90 -24.39
N SER A 41 -6.86 -1.56 -24.77
CA SER A 41 -6.63 -1.92 -26.16
C SER A 41 -7.15 -3.31 -26.50
N GLN A 42 -7.44 -4.16 -25.50
CA GLN A 42 -7.75 -5.58 -25.73
C GLN A 42 -8.63 -6.20 -24.64
N ASP A 43 -9.44 -7.19 -25.01
CA ASP A 43 -10.14 -8.09 -24.09
C ASP A 43 -9.13 -8.78 -23.15
N THR A 44 -9.43 -8.79 -21.85
CA THR A 44 -8.60 -9.41 -20.80
C THR A 44 -9.08 -10.80 -20.40
N LYS A 45 -10.25 -11.24 -20.89
CA LYS A 45 -10.84 -12.52 -20.54
C LYS A 45 -9.90 -13.68 -20.91
N GLY A 46 -9.61 -14.52 -19.93
CA GLY A 46 -8.72 -15.68 -20.09
C GLY A 46 -7.23 -15.35 -20.18
N LYS A 47 -6.83 -14.07 -20.14
CA LYS A 47 -5.42 -13.68 -20.08
C LYS A 47 -4.84 -13.92 -18.69
N LYS A 48 -3.53 -14.13 -18.65
CA LYS A 48 -2.75 -14.31 -17.43
C LYS A 48 -1.57 -13.37 -17.47
N MET A 49 -1.28 -12.77 -16.33
CA MET A 49 -0.10 -11.95 -16.15
C MET A 49 0.48 -12.19 -14.76
N MET A 50 1.78 -12.36 -14.72
CA MET A 50 2.55 -12.57 -13.51
C MET A 50 3.41 -11.33 -13.29
N LEU A 51 2.97 -10.40 -12.45
CA LEU A 51 3.67 -9.11 -12.30
C LEU A 51 5.11 -9.25 -11.78
N TYR A 52 5.44 -10.35 -11.09
CA TYR A 52 6.83 -10.65 -10.70
C TYR A 52 7.75 -10.83 -11.92
N GLU A 53 7.23 -11.28 -13.08
CA GLU A 53 8.01 -11.39 -14.31
C GLU A 53 8.38 -10.01 -14.87
N VAL A 54 7.50 -9.01 -14.69
CA VAL A 54 7.80 -7.62 -15.03
C VAL A 54 8.91 -7.07 -14.15
N VAL A 55 8.82 -7.29 -12.84
CA VAL A 55 9.87 -6.94 -11.89
C VAL A 55 11.21 -7.57 -12.28
N ARG A 56 11.24 -8.88 -12.56
CA ARG A 56 12.46 -9.58 -12.98
C ARG A 56 13.03 -9.05 -14.29
N LYS A 57 12.19 -8.64 -15.24
CA LYS A 57 12.65 -8.00 -16.49
C LYS A 57 13.28 -6.63 -16.24
N VAL A 58 12.75 -5.87 -15.29
CA VAL A 58 13.25 -4.52 -14.95
C VAL A 58 14.52 -4.58 -14.09
N LEU A 59 14.56 -5.47 -13.10
CA LEU A 59 15.60 -5.51 -12.07
C LEU A 59 16.63 -6.63 -12.26
N GLY A 60 16.35 -7.62 -13.11
CA GLY A 60 17.14 -8.84 -13.24
C GLY A 60 16.99 -9.83 -12.07
N LYS A 61 16.13 -9.52 -11.09
CA LYS A 61 15.89 -10.31 -9.88
C LYS A 61 14.50 -10.03 -9.30
N ASP A 62 14.08 -10.82 -8.31
CA ASP A 62 12.92 -10.50 -7.48
C ASP A 62 13.19 -9.28 -6.57
N ILE A 63 12.13 -8.62 -6.13
CA ILE A 63 12.24 -7.66 -5.02
C ILE A 63 12.69 -8.39 -3.74
N GLU A 64 13.32 -7.65 -2.85
CA GLU A 64 13.74 -8.20 -1.56
C GLU A 64 12.53 -8.60 -0.71
N ASN A 65 12.53 -9.84 -0.22
CA ASN A 65 11.57 -10.36 0.73
C ASN A 65 12.12 -10.20 2.14
N TYR A 66 11.26 -9.79 3.06
CA TYR A 66 11.59 -9.56 4.46
C TYR A 66 10.69 -10.43 5.34
N ALA A 67 11.27 -11.00 6.39
CA ALA A 67 10.50 -11.65 7.43
C ALA A 67 9.78 -10.58 8.25
N GLN A 68 8.45 -10.63 8.26
CA GLN A 68 7.63 -9.73 9.08
C GLN A 68 7.85 -10.03 10.57
N GLU A 69 8.09 -9.00 11.38
CA GLU A 69 8.37 -9.12 12.81
C GLU A 69 7.21 -8.66 13.71
N THR A 70 6.18 -7.99 13.18
CA THR A 70 4.98 -7.52 13.91
C THR A 70 3.74 -7.55 13.00
N GLY A 71 2.56 -7.16 13.50
CA GLY A 71 1.31 -7.09 12.73
C GLY A 71 1.23 -5.91 11.74
N ASP A 72 2.28 -5.66 10.96
CA ASP A 72 2.39 -4.59 9.95
C ASP A 72 2.08 -5.07 8.52
N CYS A 73 1.30 -6.14 8.35
CA CYS A 73 1.11 -6.86 7.08
C CYS A 73 0.58 -5.97 5.95
N VAL A 74 -0.30 -5.03 6.26
CA VAL A 74 -0.83 -4.06 5.29
C VAL A 74 0.28 -3.19 4.72
N SER A 75 1.30 -2.84 5.52
CA SER A 75 2.43 -2.02 5.05
C SER A 75 3.35 -2.80 4.10
N TRP A 76 3.58 -4.10 4.36
CA TRP A 76 4.34 -4.97 3.46
C TRP A 76 3.58 -5.27 2.17
N GLY A 77 2.26 -5.48 2.26
CA GLY A 77 1.39 -5.64 1.09
C GLY A 77 1.42 -4.40 0.19
N ALA A 78 1.29 -3.21 0.78
CA ALA A 78 1.37 -1.95 0.05
C ALA A 78 2.76 -1.68 -0.51
N ARG A 79 3.83 -1.94 0.26
CA ARG A 79 5.21 -1.85 -0.23
C ARG A 79 5.39 -2.69 -1.50
N ASN A 80 5.00 -3.96 -1.46
CA ASN A 80 5.13 -4.86 -2.61
C ASN A 80 4.28 -4.36 -3.80
N ALA A 81 3.05 -3.90 -3.55
CA ALA A 81 2.20 -3.35 -4.59
C ALA A 81 2.83 -2.12 -5.26
N VAL A 82 3.36 -1.16 -4.48
CA VAL A 82 3.99 0.04 -5.07
C VAL A 82 5.31 -0.30 -5.77
N GLU A 83 6.13 -1.21 -5.23
CA GLU A 83 7.35 -1.66 -5.90
C GLU A 83 7.07 -2.38 -7.23
N TYR A 84 5.96 -3.13 -7.30
CA TYR A 84 5.49 -3.74 -8.54
C TYR A 84 4.94 -2.69 -9.51
N LEU A 85 4.21 -1.70 -9.00
CA LEU A 85 3.69 -0.59 -9.80
C LEU A 85 4.84 0.19 -10.47
N MET A 86 5.89 0.53 -9.74
CA MET A 86 7.07 1.20 -10.32
C MET A 86 7.68 0.38 -11.48
N ALA A 87 7.75 -0.94 -11.35
CA ALA A 87 8.27 -1.80 -12.41
C ALA A 87 7.32 -1.88 -13.62
N THR A 88 6.00 -1.94 -13.39
CA THR A 88 5.01 -1.99 -14.48
C THR A 88 4.90 -0.66 -15.21
N GLU A 89 4.95 0.47 -14.49
CA GLU A 89 4.97 1.79 -15.11
C GLU A 89 6.21 1.99 -15.99
N LYS A 90 7.36 1.57 -15.49
CA LYS A 90 8.60 1.58 -16.27
C LYS A 90 8.53 0.72 -17.53
N LEU A 91 8.19 -0.57 -17.40
CA LEU A 91 8.28 -1.51 -18.52
C LEU A 91 7.10 -1.41 -19.49
N MET A 92 5.88 -1.22 -18.97
CA MET A 92 4.65 -1.32 -19.75
C MET A 92 4.12 0.05 -20.19
N LYS A 93 4.35 1.10 -19.38
CA LYS A 93 3.86 2.46 -19.67
C LYS A 93 4.95 3.41 -20.16
N GLY A 94 6.20 2.95 -20.22
CA GLY A 94 7.33 3.74 -20.70
C GLY A 94 7.80 4.81 -19.72
N ASP A 95 7.52 4.65 -18.42
CA ASP A 95 7.97 5.60 -17.41
C ASP A 95 9.49 5.56 -17.23
N HIS A 96 10.09 6.74 -17.14
CA HIS A 96 11.52 6.92 -16.95
C HIS A 96 11.92 7.07 -15.48
N GLU A 97 10.95 7.08 -14.55
CA GLU A 97 11.24 7.05 -13.12
C GLU A 97 12.16 5.88 -12.74
N LYS A 98 13.02 6.14 -11.76
CA LYS A 98 13.96 5.17 -11.23
C LYS A 98 13.24 4.31 -10.18
N TRP A 99 13.36 2.99 -10.32
CA TRP A 99 12.90 2.08 -9.30
C TRP A 99 13.76 2.23 -8.04
N GLU A 100 13.11 2.37 -6.89
CA GLU A 100 13.75 2.48 -5.58
C GLU A 100 13.01 1.59 -4.55
N PRO A 101 13.71 0.95 -3.61
CA PRO A 101 13.06 0.14 -2.58
C PRO A 101 12.28 1.01 -1.59
N ILE A 102 11.14 0.54 -1.11
CA ILE A 102 10.24 1.29 -0.21
C ILE A 102 10.37 0.81 1.24
N PHE A 103 10.34 1.76 2.18
CA PHE A 103 10.46 1.51 3.60
C PHE A 103 9.10 1.23 4.25
N ALA A 104 8.78 -0.05 4.46
CA ALA A 104 7.47 -0.48 4.98
C ALA A 104 7.03 0.19 6.31
N PRO A 105 7.89 0.40 7.33
CA PRO A 105 7.49 1.07 8.57
C PRO A 105 6.94 2.48 8.37
N TYR A 106 7.42 3.21 7.35
CA TYR A 106 6.88 4.52 7.01
C TYR A 106 5.41 4.41 6.62
N LEU A 107 5.09 3.46 5.72
CA LEU A 107 3.73 3.19 5.28
C LEU A 107 2.83 2.81 6.45
N TYR A 108 3.34 1.96 7.36
CA TYR A 108 2.59 1.55 8.54
C TYR A 108 2.21 2.74 9.41
N GLY A 109 3.15 3.66 9.65
CA GLY A 109 2.92 4.87 10.40
C GLY A 109 1.96 5.85 9.72
N THR A 110 2.14 6.12 8.43
CA THR A 110 1.25 7.05 7.70
C THR A 110 -0.17 6.50 7.60
N GLY A 111 -0.33 5.21 7.31
CA GLY A 111 -1.63 4.54 7.25
C GLY A 111 -2.34 4.54 8.61
N ARG A 112 -1.66 4.08 9.66
CA ARG A 112 -2.27 3.88 10.98
C ARG A 112 -2.44 5.17 11.77
N VAL A 113 -1.46 6.07 11.75
CA VAL A 113 -1.44 7.27 12.59
C VAL A 113 -2.05 8.47 11.87
N LEU A 114 -1.64 8.75 10.63
CA LEU A 114 -2.07 9.98 9.94
C LEU A 114 -3.44 9.83 9.26
N VAL A 115 -3.77 8.66 8.73
CA VAL A 115 -5.09 8.38 8.15
C VAL A 115 -6.01 7.71 9.17
N GLY A 116 -5.57 6.61 9.78
CA GLY A 116 -6.29 5.85 10.80
C GLY A 116 -6.37 6.54 12.16
N ARG A 117 -5.78 7.73 12.31
CA ARG A 117 -5.87 8.60 13.51
C ARG A 117 -5.49 7.91 14.82
N GLY A 118 -4.64 6.87 14.76
CA GLY A 118 -4.18 6.13 15.94
C GLY A 118 -5.27 5.33 16.67
N GLN A 119 -6.41 5.06 16.03
CA GLN A 119 -7.61 4.52 16.67
C GLN A 119 -7.50 3.08 17.20
N LEU A 120 -6.39 2.39 16.91
CA LEU A 120 -6.11 1.02 17.36
C LEU A 120 -5.44 0.94 18.74
N ASP A 121 -5.27 2.07 19.45
CA ASP A 121 -4.83 2.13 20.85
C ASP A 121 -3.57 1.26 21.15
N GLY A 122 -2.56 1.32 20.28
CA GLY A 122 -1.32 0.55 20.43
C GLY A 122 -1.36 -0.89 19.90
N GLN A 123 -2.53 -1.46 19.59
CA GLN A 123 -2.65 -2.81 19.00
C GLN A 123 -2.15 -2.88 17.55
N ALA A 124 -1.44 -3.95 17.20
CA ALA A 124 -0.95 -4.16 15.84
C ALA A 124 -2.08 -4.31 14.82
N GLY A 125 -1.78 -4.11 13.53
CA GLY A 125 -2.75 -4.10 12.44
C GLY A 125 -2.98 -2.70 11.83
N SER A 126 -3.68 -2.67 10.70
CA SER A 126 -4.16 -1.48 9.97
C SER A 126 -5.25 -1.91 8.99
N LEU A 127 -5.97 -0.97 8.38
CA LEU A 127 -6.89 -1.23 7.27
C LEU A 127 -6.23 -0.91 5.93
N GLY A 128 -6.53 -1.70 4.88
CA GLY A 128 -6.03 -1.45 3.53
C GLY A 128 -6.55 -0.15 2.94
N SER A 129 -7.78 0.26 3.30
CA SER A 129 -8.33 1.57 2.90
C SER A 129 -7.52 2.74 3.46
N TRP A 130 -7.12 2.68 4.73
CA TRP A 130 -6.23 3.69 5.32
C TRP A 130 -4.87 3.73 4.64
N MET A 131 -4.33 2.57 4.30
CA MET A 131 -3.05 2.46 3.59
C MET A 131 -3.12 3.04 2.17
N ALA A 132 -4.18 2.70 1.42
CA ALA A 132 -4.40 3.24 0.08
C ALA A 132 -4.50 4.78 0.10
N ASP A 133 -5.24 5.35 1.05
CA ASP A 133 -5.31 6.81 1.22
C ASP A 133 -3.97 7.41 1.64
N ALA A 134 -3.20 6.70 2.48
CA ALA A 134 -1.90 7.17 2.95
C ALA A 134 -0.84 7.22 1.83
N VAL A 135 -0.74 6.20 0.97
CA VAL A 135 0.22 6.23 -0.15
C VAL A 135 -0.13 7.29 -1.20
N ILE A 136 -1.36 7.78 -1.21
CA ILE A 136 -1.80 8.88 -2.09
C ILE A 136 -1.49 10.24 -1.46
N LYS A 137 -1.81 10.43 -0.17
CA LYS A 137 -1.64 11.71 0.53
C LYS A 137 -0.23 11.97 1.02
N TYR A 138 0.46 10.93 1.47
CA TYR A 138 1.78 11.01 2.10
C TYR A 138 2.86 10.25 1.33
N GLY A 139 2.51 9.66 0.18
CA GLY A 139 3.44 8.98 -0.71
C GLY A 139 4.21 7.84 -0.06
N VAL A 140 5.42 7.59 -0.56
CA VAL A 140 6.28 6.50 -0.12
C VAL A 140 7.69 6.97 0.20
N LEU A 141 8.26 6.44 1.28
CA LEU A 141 9.64 6.72 1.67
C LEU A 141 10.56 5.65 1.09
N ARG A 142 11.63 6.07 0.42
CA ARG A 142 12.65 5.17 -0.10
C ARG A 142 13.51 4.62 1.04
N SER A 143 13.78 3.31 1.07
CA SER A 143 14.58 2.66 2.11
C SER A 143 16.04 3.09 2.13
N ASN A 144 16.54 3.65 1.01
CA ASN A 144 17.89 4.19 0.89
C ASN A 144 17.95 5.72 1.09
N PHE A 145 16.87 6.35 1.54
CA PHE A 145 16.91 7.76 1.93
C PHE A 145 17.74 7.95 3.21
N ASN A 146 18.32 9.15 3.36
CA ASN A 146 19.22 9.45 4.46
C ASN A 146 18.55 9.24 5.83
N ASP A 147 19.31 8.67 6.76
CA ASP A 147 18.91 8.36 8.14
C ASP A 147 17.72 7.40 8.30
N VAL A 148 17.29 6.71 7.23
CA VAL A 148 16.26 5.68 7.36
C VAL A 148 16.83 4.52 8.18
N PRO A 149 16.22 4.19 9.33
CA PRO A 149 16.70 3.10 10.17
C PRO A 149 16.46 1.74 9.51
N LYS A 150 17.18 0.71 9.97
CA LYS A 150 16.90 -0.67 9.56
C LYS A 150 15.52 -1.10 10.08
N TYR A 151 14.81 -1.90 9.27
CA TYR A 151 13.57 -2.55 9.70
C TYR A 151 13.76 -3.35 10.99
N SER A 152 12.78 -3.24 11.88
CA SER A 152 12.52 -4.15 12.99
C SER A 152 11.05 -4.02 13.39
N GLY A 153 10.47 -5.06 13.99
CA GLY A 153 9.10 -5.02 14.51
C GLY A 153 8.91 -3.88 15.53
N LYS A 154 9.89 -3.69 16.41
CA LYS A 154 9.90 -2.59 17.39
C LYS A 154 9.84 -1.20 16.74
N LEU A 155 10.54 -1.01 15.63
CA LEU A 155 10.48 0.24 14.89
C LEU A 155 9.12 0.43 14.23
N ALA A 156 8.60 -0.60 13.58
CA ALA A 156 7.28 -0.57 12.96
C ALA A 156 6.19 -0.25 14.00
N ASP A 157 6.22 -0.88 15.17
CA ASP A 157 5.28 -0.59 16.27
C ASP A 157 5.44 0.85 16.77
N LYS A 158 6.68 1.35 16.90
CA LYS A 158 6.95 2.74 17.30
C LYS A 158 6.37 3.74 16.30
N TRP A 159 6.62 3.55 15.00
CA TRP A 159 6.13 4.45 13.96
C TRP A 159 4.64 4.26 13.66
N GLY A 160 4.10 3.07 13.92
CA GLY A 160 2.67 2.76 13.84
C GLY A 160 1.85 3.32 15.01
N ASN A 161 2.49 3.95 15.98
CA ASN A 161 1.82 4.59 17.11
C ASN A 161 2.13 6.10 17.14
N THR A 162 1.27 6.89 17.79
CA THR A 162 1.48 8.34 17.96
C THR A 162 2.84 8.60 18.62
N PRO A 163 3.68 9.50 18.06
CA PRO A 163 3.36 10.54 17.06
C PRO A 163 3.47 10.13 15.58
N GLY A 164 3.86 8.90 15.27
CA GLY A 164 4.11 8.45 13.90
C GLY A 164 5.57 8.61 13.46
N PRO A 165 5.86 8.51 12.14
CA PRO A 165 7.18 8.77 11.58
C PRO A 165 7.60 10.24 11.76
N ASP A 166 8.91 10.49 11.84
CA ASP A 166 9.44 11.85 11.94
C ASP A 166 9.03 12.71 10.74
N LYS A 167 8.78 14.00 10.99
CA LYS A 167 8.31 14.96 9.97
C LYS A 167 9.18 14.99 8.72
N LYS A 168 10.51 14.87 8.85
CA LYS A 168 11.45 14.85 7.71
C LYS A 168 11.17 13.71 6.73
N PHE A 169 10.74 12.55 7.24
CA PHE A 169 10.40 11.39 6.43
C PHE A 169 9.04 11.57 5.76
N ILE A 170 8.09 12.23 6.43
CA ILE A 170 6.78 12.57 5.84
C ILE A 170 6.96 13.58 4.71
N GLU A 171 7.77 14.62 4.93
CA GLU A 171 8.10 15.62 3.90
C GLU A 171 8.78 14.99 2.68
N GLU A 172 9.71 14.04 2.89
CA GLU A 172 10.31 13.31 1.77
C GLU A 172 9.33 12.37 1.08
N GLY A 173 8.58 11.56 1.84
CA GLY A 173 7.65 10.59 1.26
C GLY A 173 6.56 11.23 0.42
N SER A 174 6.06 12.40 0.83
CA SER A 174 5.01 13.16 0.12
C SER A 174 5.39 13.58 -1.31
N LYS A 175 6.68 13.55 -1.66
CA LYS A 175 7.17 13.85 -3.01
C LYS A 175 6.92 12.70 -4.00
N HIS A 176 6.67 11.49 -3.50
CA HIS A 176 6.52 10.27 -4.29
C HIS A 176 5.12 9.64 -4.10
N PRO A 177 4.02 10.35 -4.45
CA PRO A 177 2.66 9.85 -4.24
C PRO A 177 2.22 8.87 -5.32
N VAL A 178 1.50 7.82 -4.89
CA VAL A 178 0.61 7.08 -5.78
C VAL A 178 -0.54 8.01 -6.17
N LYS A 179 -0.93 8.05 -7.45
CA LYS A 179 -1.90 9.04 -7.93
C LYS A 179 -3.35 8.74 -7.55
N SER A 180 -3.71 7.46 -7.44
CA SER A 180 -5.08 7.03 -7.11
C SER A 180 -5.13 5.55 -6.79
N ALA A 181 -6.18 5.12 -6.10
CA ALA A 181 -6.52 3.73 -5.88
C ALA A 181 -7.97 3.45 -6.29
N ALA A 182 -8.29 2.20 -6.59
CA ALA A 182 -9.66 1.75 -6.89
C ALA A 182 -9.98 0.48 -6.10
N GLN A 183 -11.22 0.36 -5.64
CA GLN A 183 -11.68 -0.85 -4.95
C GLN A 183 -12.01 -1.93 -5.99
N ILE A 184 -11.38 -3.09 -5.85
CA ILE A 184 -11.67 -4.28 -6.64
C ILE A 184 -12.75 -5.10 -5.93
N LYS A 185 -13.86 -5.35 -6.61
CA LYS A 185 -15.05 -6.03 -6.06
C LYS A 185 -15.35 -7.37 -6.73
N THR A 186 -14.80 -7.62 -7.91
CA THR A 186 -15.06 -8.84 -8.68
C THR A 186 -13.76 -9.47 -9.19
N TRP A 187 -13.84 -10.75 -9.51
CA TRP A 187 -12.75 -11.48 -10.14
C TRP A 187 -12.34 -10.85 -11.48
N ASP A 188 -13.30 -10.44 -12.29
CA ASP A 188 -13.03 -9.83 -13.59
C ASP A 188 -12.28 -8.50 -13.46
N GLN A 189 -12.64 -7.68 -12.46
CA GLN A 189 -11.89 -6.46 -12.15
C GLN A 189 -10.46 -6.76 -11.70
N LEU A 190 -10.26 -7.81 -10.89
CA LEU A 190 -8.93 -8.23 -10.46
C LEU A 190 -8.06 -8.67 -11.66
N VAL A 191 -8.60 -9.54 -12.52
CA VAL A 191 -7.91 -9.99 -13.73
C VAL A 191 -7.59 -8.80 -14.63
N GLU A 192 -8.55 -7.90 -14.82
CA GLU A 192 -8.36 -6.70 -15.62
C GLU A 192 -7.28 -5.78 -15.03
N ALA A 193 -7.24 -5.58 -13.71
CA ALA A 193 -6.20 -4.80 -13.05
C ALA A 193 -4.81 -5.41 -13.29
N ILE A 194 -4.65 -6.70 -12.98
CA ILE A 194 -3.36 -7.40 -13.03
C ILE A 194 -2.83 -7.49 -14.47
N VAL A 195 -3.67 -7.83 -15.45
CA VAL A 195 -3.28 -7.92 -16.86
C VAL A 195 -2.84 -6.56 -17.42
N ASN A 196 -3.35 -5.47 -16.87
CA ASN A 196 -2.95 -4.11 -17.26
C ASN A 196 -1.84 -3.52 -16.37
N GLY A 197 -1.17 -4.33 -15.55
CA GLY A 197 -0.03 -3.89 -14.76
C GLY A 197 -0.39 -3.12 -13.48
N TYR A 198 -1.63 -3.19 -13.01
CA TYR A 198 -2.06 -2.59 -11.75
C TYR A 198 -2.05 -3.65 -10.63
N PRO A 199 -1.09 -3.60 -9.70
CA PRO A 199 -1.02 -4.53 -8.57
C PRO A 199 -2.14 -4.27 -7.57
N CYS A 200 -2.46 -5.28 -6.76
CA CYS A 200 -3.51 -5.21 -5.75
C CYS A 200 -2.97 -5.60 -4.36
N THR A 201 -3.59 -5.03 -3.33
CA THR A 201 -3.34 -5.37 -1.92
C THR A 201 -4.66 -5.23 -1.14
N THR A 202 -4.69 -5.70 0.12
CA THR A 202 -5.90 -5.80 0.97
C THR A 202 -5.92 -4.82 2.11
#